data_AF-A0A9E3YYV9-F1
#
_entry.id   AF-A0A9E3YYV9-F1
#
_cell.length_a   1.000
_cell.length_b   1.000
_cell.length_c   1.000
_cell.angle_alpha   90.00
_cell.angle_beta   90.00
_cell.angle_gamma   90.00
#
_symmetry.space_group_name_H-M   'P 1'
#
loop_
_entity.id
_entity.type
_entity.pdbx_description
1 polymer ?
#
loop_
_entity_poly.entity_id
_entity_poly.type
_entity_poly.pdbx_seq_one_letter_code
_entity_poly.pdbx_strand_id
1 'polypeptide(L)'
;MTSAKLFEKLRSLTRDAKNVDKEHIKKLRKVLRKLKKRQQKLAEECEAAANDHDRQKIEQEIEVLKLQRTKGVEVYKRLKKERKERKERNE
;
A
#
# COMPACT_ATOMS: atom_id res chain seq x y z
N MET A 1 -7.34 -9.47 8.05
CA MET A 1 -6.49 -9.53 6.82
C MET A 1 -5.05 -9.45 7.26
N THR A 2 -4.23 -10.44 6.90
CA THR A 2 -2.79 -10.45 7.17
C THR A 2 -2.04 -9.55 6.18
N SER A 3 -0.81 -9.15 6.53
CA SER A 3 0.08 -8.32 5.71
C SER A 3 0.28 -8.92 4.30
N ALA A 4 0.42 -10.25 4.20
CA ALA A 4 0.53 -10.99 2.94
C ALA A 4 -0.67 -10.78 1.99
N LYS A 5 -1.90 -10.89 2.49
CA LYS A 5 -3.12 -10.67 1.68
C LYS A 5 -3.22 -9.22 1.17
N LEU A 6 -2.70 -8.25 1.94
CA LEU A 6 -2.63 -6.85 1.48
C LEU A 6 -1.60 -6.68 0.37
N PHE A 7 -0.46 -7.36 0.46
CA PHE A 7 0.57 -7.34 -0.59
C PHE A 7 0.12 -8.00 -1.89
N GLU A 8 -0.55 -9.16 -1.84
CA GLU A 8 -1.10 -9.77 -3.05
C GLU A 8 -2.11 -8.86 -3.73
N LYS A 9 -3.00 -8.26 -2.95
CA LYS A 9 -4.00 -7.33 -3.48
C LYS A 9 -3.35 -6.06 -4.05
N LEU A 10 -2.29 -5.57 -3.41
CA LEU A 10 -1.49 -4.47 -3.95
C LEU A 10 -0.86 -4.87 -5.29
N ARG A 11 -0.20 -6.02 -5.37
CA ARG A 11 0.44 -6.53 -6.60
C ARG A 11 -0.56 -6.66 -7.74
N SER A 12 -1.72 -7.29 -7.50
CA SER A 12 -2.79 -7.42 -8.50
C SER A 12 -3.22 -6.04 -9.01
N LEU A 13 -3.51 -5.10 -8.11
CA LEU A 13 -3.93 -3.74 -8.50
C LEU A 13 -2.85 -2.97 -9.25
N THR A 14 -1.57 -3.20 -8.96
CA THR A 14 -0.45 -2.57 -9.69
C THR A 14 -0.14 -3.22 -11.03
N ARG A 15 -0.49 -4.50 -11.24
CA ARG A 15 -0.20 -5.25 -12.48
C ARG A 15 -1.19 -4.90 -13.59
N ASP A 16 -2.45 -4.70 -13.25
CA ASP A 16 -3.54 -4.36 -14.18
C ASP A 16 -3.61 -2.84 -14.49
N ALA A 17 -2.46 -2.18 -14.59
CA ALA A 17 -2.37 -0.73 -14.81
C ALA A 17 -2.77 -0.28 -16.24
N LYS A 18 -3.17 -1.18 -17.13
CA LYS A 18 -3.49 -0.83 -18.53
C LYS A 18 -4.89 -0.23 -18.73
N ASN A 19 -5.88 -0.63 -17.92
CA ASN A 19 -7.28 -0.18 -17.99
C ASN A 19 -7.76 0.33 -16.63
N VAL A 20 -7.15 1.43 -16.19
CA VAL A 20 -7.38 1.94 -14.84
C VAL A 20 -8.64 2.79 -14.78
N ASP A 21 -9.70 2.18 -14.26
CA ASP A 21 -10.97 2.83 -14.00
C ASP A 21 -11.01 3.51 -12.62
N LYS A 22 -12.15 4.09 -12.26
CA LYS A 22 -12.28 4.87 -11.00
C LYS A 22 -12.22 3.94 -9.80
N GLU A 23 -12.75 2.73 -9.97
CA GLU A 23 -12.79 1.74 -8.93
C GLU A 23 -11.41 1.16 -8.64
N HIS A 24 -10.55 0.98 -9.64
CA HIS A 24 -9.17 0.52 -9.44
C HIS A 24 -8.38 1.49 -8.55
N ILE A 25 -8.45 2.79 -8.85
CA ILE A 25 -7.80 3.84 -8.04
C ILE A 25 -8.36 3.88 -6.61
N LYS A 26 -9.68 3.73 -6.45
CA LYS A 26 -10.31 3.66 -5.12
C LYS A 26 -9.86 2.41 -4.34
N LYS A 27 -9.81 1.25 -4.99
CA LYS A 27 -9.35 -0.02 -4.39
C LYS A 27 -7.89 0.09 -3.96
N LEU A 28 -7.03 0.65 -4.81
CA LEU A 28 -5.62 0.90 -4.49
C LEU A 28 -5.47 1.82 -3.28
N ARG A 29 -6.20 2.95 -3.25
CA ARG A 29 -6.23 3.85 -2.08
C ARG A 29 -6.69 3.12 -0.80
N LYS A 30 -7.70 2.26 -0.88
CA LYS A 30 -8.17 1.47 0.27
C LYS A 30 -7.10 0.51 0.77
N VAL A 31 -6.39 -0.19 -0.12
CA VAL A 31 -5.28 -1.10 0.24
C VAL A 31 -4.14 -0.33 0.90
N LEU A 32 -3.72 0.80 0.34
CA LEU A 32 -2.69 1.67 0.93
C LEU A 32 -3.06 2.16 2.32
N ARG A 33 -4.33 2.53 2.54
CA ARG A 33 -4.82 2.94 3.87
C ARG A 33 -4.77 1.79 4.87
N LYS A 34 -5.09 0.56 4.45
CA LYS A 34 -4.99 -0.63 5.31
C LYS A 34 -3.53 -0.95 5.65
N LEU A 35 -2.62 -0.85 4.69
CA LEU A 35 -1.18 -1.01 4.93
C LEU A 35 -0.66 0.02 5.94
N LYS A 36 -1.04 1.30 5.81
CA LYS A 36 -0.69 2.34 6.80
C LYS A 36 -1.20 2.00 8.20
N LYS A 37 -2.46 1.57 8.32
CA LYS A 37 -3.02 1.17 9.62
C LYS A 37 -2.29 -0.04 10.22
N ARG A 38 -1.92 -1.03 9.42
CA ARG A 38 -1.15 -2.19 9.89
C ARG A 38 0.25 -1.77 10.35
N GLN A 39 0.90 -0.88 9.62
CA GLN A 39 2.19 -0.31 10.02
C GLN A 39 2.10 0.43 11.37
N GLN A 40 1.06 1.22 11.59
CA GLN A 40 0.85 1.91 12.87
C GLN A 40 0.67 0.93 14.03
N LYS A 41 -0.18 -0.11 13.84
CA LYS A 41 -0.35 -1.14 14.86
C LYS A 41 0.94 -1.88 15.19
N LEU A 42 1.73 -2.23 14.17
CA LEU A 42 3.02 -2.87 14.39
C LEU A 42 3.99 -1.93 15.12
N ALA A 43 3.96 -0.62 14.84
CA ALA A 43 4.79 0.33 15.59
C ALA A 43 4.38 0.40 17.08
N GLU A 44 3.08 0.41 17.37
CA GLU A 44 2.56 0.34 18.75
C GLU A 44 2.96 -0.99 19.42
N GLU A 45 2.83 -2.13 18.72
CA GLU A 45 3.26 -3.45 19.19
C GLU A 45 4.78 -3.51 19.43
N CYS A 46 5.57 -2.80 18.61
CA CYS A 46 7.02 -2.69 18.72
C CYS A 46 7.45 -1.88 19.95
N GLU A 47 6.76 -0.78 20.25
CA GLU A 47 7.03 0.04 21.44
C GLU A 47 6.65 -0.68 22.73
N ALA A 48 5.61 -1.52 22.68
CA ALA A 48 5.16 -2.33 23.81
C ALA A 48 5.95 -3.64 23.98
N ALA A 49 6.81 -4.01 23.03
CA ALA A 49 7.57 -5.25 23.10
C ALA A 49 8.67 -5.18 24.17
N ALA A 50 8.60 -6.09 25.15
CA ALA A 50 9.58 -6.19 26.23
C ALA A 50 10.89 -6.89 25.81
N ASN A 51 10.90 -7.55 24.65
CA ASN A 51 12.00 -8.38 24.18
C ASN A 51 12.59 -7.82 22.89
N ASP A 52 13.90 -7.60 22.87
CA ASP A 52 14.63 -7.03 21.74
C ASP A 52 14.52 -7.87 20.46
N HIS A 53 14.47 -9.20 20.60
CA HIS A 53 14.32 -10.09 19.45
C HIS A 53 12.95 -9.96 18.77
N ASP A 54 11.89 -9.80 19.56
CA ASP A 54 10.54 -9.59 19.01
C ASP A 54 10.40 -8.19 18.42
N ARG A 55 11.02 -7.19 19.06
CA ARG A 55 11.13 -5.83 18.55
C ARG A 55 11.80 -5.80 17.17
N GLN A 56 12.95 -6.45 17.01
CA GLN A 56 13.66 -6.52 15.72
C GLN A 56 12.82 -7.16 14.61
N LYS A 57 12.08 -8.23 14.90
CA LYS A 57 11.17 -8.86 13.93
C LYS A 57 10.05 -7.90 13.50
N ILE A 58 9.47 -7.17 14.45
CA ILE A 58 8.40 -6.21 14.17
C ILE A 58 8.95 -5.03 13.36
N GLU A 59 10.14 -4.51 13.68
CA GLU A 59 10.81 -3.45 12.92
C GLU A 59 11.05 -3.85 11.46
N GLN A 60 11.52 -5.08 11.22
CA GLN A 60 11.67 -5.63 9.86
C GLN A 60 10.33 -5.69 9.12
N GLU A 61 9.24 -6.13 9.76
CA GLU A 61 7.92 -6.15 9.13
C GLU A 61 7.41 -4.74 8.81
N ILE A 62 7.65 -3.77 9.70
CA ILE A 62 7.34 -2.35 9.49
C ILE A 62 8.09 -1.81 8.27
N GLU A 63 9.36 -2.14 8.12
CA GLU A 63 10.18 -1.70 6.99
C GLU A 63 9.66 -2.27 5.66
N VAL A 64 9.37 -3.57 5.61
CA VAL A 64 8.78 -4.22 4.44
C VAL A 64 7.45 -3.55 4.08
N LEU A 65 6.58 -3.28 5.07
CA LEU A 65 5.32 -2.57 4.85
C LEU A 65 5.54 -1.16 4.30
N LYS A 66 6.53 -0.42 4.82
CA LYS A 66 6.87 0.94 4.38
C LYS A 66 7.31 0.92 2.91
N LEU A 67 8.21 0.02 2.53
CA LEU A 67 8.69 -0.13 1.15
C LEU A 67 7.56 -0.46 0.17
N GLN A 68 6.74 -1.45 0.51
CA GLN A 68 5.61 -1.86 -0.33
C GLN A 68 4.57 -0.73 -0.46
N ARG A 69 4.29 -0.01 0.63
CA ARG A 69 3.38 1.14 0.62
C ARG A 69 3.91 2.26 -0.28
N THR A 70 5.20 2.58 -0.21
CA THR A 70 5.82 3.63 -1.05
C THR A 70 5.66 3.29 -2.53
N LYS A 71 6.03 2.07 -2.93
CA LYS A 71 5.84 1.59 -4.32
C LYS A 71 4.38 1.69 -4.76
N GLY A 72 3.45 1.28 -3.90
CA GLY A 72 2.01 1.38 -4.19
C GLY A 72 1.50 2.83 -4.30
N VAL A 73 2.05 3.77 -3.53
CA VAL A 73 1.72 5.20 -3.61
C VAL A 73 2.21 5.81 -4.93
N GLU A 74 3.39 5.42 -5.40
CA GLU A 74 3.91 5.87 -6.70
C GLU A 74 3.01 5.43 -7.85
N VAL A 75 2.61 4.15 -7.85
CA VAL A 75 1.64 3.63 -8.82
C VAL A 75 0.32 4.39 -8.72
N TYR A 76 -0.20 4.61 -7.51
CA TYR A 76 -1.42 5.40 -7.32
C TYR A 76 -1.32 6.81 -7.91
N LYS A 77 -0.20 7.50 -7.69
CA LYS A 77 0.04 8.85 -8.25
C LYS A 77 0.09 8.82 -9.78
N ARG A 78 0.81 7.85 -10.36
CA ARG A 78 0.90 7.67 -11.82
C ARG A 78 -0.48 7.43 -12.42
N LEU A 79 -1.22 6.46 -11.89
CA LEU A 79 -2.57 6.10 -12.33
C LEU A 79 -3.57 7.26 -12.23
N LYS A 80 -3.49 8.04 -11.15
CA LYS A 80 -4.33 9.23 -10.99
C LYS A 80 -4.01 10.29 -12.05
N LYS A 81 -2.72 10.46 -12.38
CA LYS A 81 -2.26 11.41 -13.41
C LYS A 81 -2.71 10.97 -14.80
N GLU A 82 -2.42 9.73 -15.18
CA GLU A 82 -2.81 9.16 -16.49
C GLU A 82 -4.31 9.26 -16.74
N ARG A 83 -5.13 8.97 -15.72
CA ARG A 83 -6.57 9.14 -15.83
C ARG A 83 -6.98 10.60 -16.05
N LYS A 84 -6.38 11.54 -15.33
CA LYS A 84 -6.66 12.98 -15.49
C LYS A 84 -6.35 13.41 -16.93
N GLU A 85 -5.17 13.05 -17.43
CA GLU A 85 -4.74 13.38 -18.79
C GLU A 85 -5.58 12.67 -19.87
N ARG A 86 -6.08 11.45 -19.64
CA ARG A 86 -7.04 10.79 -20.55
C ARG A 86 -8.40 11.50 -20.59
N LYS A 87 -8.84 12.04 -19.46
CA LYS A 87 -10.09 12.80 -19.38
C LYS A 87 -9.96 14.12 -20.15
N GLU A 88 -8.85 14.84 -19.95
CA GLU A 88 -8.56 16.12 -20.63
C GLU A 88 -8.30 15.98 -22.14
N ARG A 89 -7.87 14.80 -22.62
CA ARG A 89 -7.68 14.53 -24.06
C ARG A 89 -8.97 14.14 -24.80
N ASN A 90 -9.99 13.71 -24.06
CA ASN A 90 -11.27 13.25 -24.61
C ASN A 90 -12.42 14.25 -24.35
N GLU A 91 -12.13 15.36 -23.67
CA GLU A 91 -13.00 16.55 -23.52
C GLU A 91 -12.55 17.63 -24.50
#